data_AF-A0A151B343-F1
#
_entry.id   AF-A0A151B343-F1
#
_cell.length_a   1.000
_cell.length_b   1.000
_cell.length_c   1.000
_cell.angle_alpha   90.00
_cell.angle_beta   90.00
_cell.angle_gamma   90.00
#
_symmetry.space_group_name_H-M   'P 1'
#
loop_
_entity.id
_entity.type
_entity.pdbx_description
1 polymer ?
#
loop_
_entity_poly.entity_id
_entity_poly.type
_entity_poly.pdbx_seq_one_letter_code
_entity_poly.pdbx_strand_id
1 'polypeptide(L)'
;MWSFLIFICIIIVFIFVSRKNMINRANELSSNADSFSRELKRNYFSLDSNLQEKFLASLTQKEKNYFNMLLNNDKLNYGKFVWSIQQHLITQQDIMNKLKKIADTSKKNNKKGM
;
A
#
# COMPACT_ATOMS: atom_id res chain seq x y z
N MET A 1 -42.48 -6.37 -27.47
CA MET A 1 -41.79 -7.43 -26.70
C MET A 1 -40.30 -7.56 -27.04
N TRP A 2 -39.91 -7.60 -28.32
CA TRP A 2 -38.49 -7.67 -28.72
C TRP A 2 -37.61 -6.53 -28.18
N SER A 3 -38.10 -5.29 -28.18
CA SER A 3 -37.36 -4.15 -27.63
C SER A 3 -37.05 -4.29 -26.12
N PHE A 4 -37.92 -4.99 -25.38
CA PHE A 4 -37.72 -5.24 -23.96
C PHE A 4 -36.63 -6.30 -23.72
N LEU A 5 -36.58 -7.33 -24.56
CA LEU A 5 -35.51 -8.34 -24.53
C LEU A 5 -34.16 -7.74 -24.87
N ILE A 6 -34.09 -6.87 -25.88
CA ILE A 6 -32.86 -6.14 -26.25
C ILE A 6 -32.39 -5.27 -25.07
N PHE A 7 -33.30 -4.57 -24.40
CA PHE A 7 -32.97 -3.75 -23.23
C PHE A 7 -32.40 -4.59 -22.08
N ILE A 8 -33.01 -5.74 -21.78
CA ILE A 8 -32.49 -6.67 -20.75
C ILE A 8 -31.08 -7.16 -21.13
N CYS A 9 -30.85 -7.52 -22.39
CA CYS A 9 -29.52 -7.94 -22.85
C CYS A 9 -28.47 -6.84 -22.65
N ILE A 10 -28.80 -5.57 -22.93
CA ILE A 10 -27.91 -4.43 -22.71
C ILE A 10 -27.55 -4.28 -21.22
N ILE A 11 -28.54 -4.39 -20.33
CA ILE A 11 -28.30 -4.31 -18.88
C ILE A 11 -27.35 -5.42 -18.41
N ILE A 12 -27.56 -6.65 -18.86
CA ILE A 12 -26.72 -7.80 -18.50
C ILE A 12 -25.27 -7.56 -18.92
N VAL A 13 -25.05 -7.10 -20.16
CA VAL A 13 -23.71 -6.77 -20.67
C VAL A 13 -23.09 -5.65 -19.85
N PHE A 14 -23.84 -4.60 -19.54
CA PHE A 14 -23.36 -3.47 -18.75
C PHE A 14 -22.91 -3.87 -17.35
N ILE A 15 -23.71 -4.70 -16.66
CA ILE A 15 -23.36 -5.24 -15.32
C ILE A 15 -22.08 -6.07 -15.41
N PHE A 16 -21.95 -6.91 -16.44
CA PHE A 16 -20.78 -7.76 -16.62
C PHE A 16 -19.49 -6.97 -16.85
N VAL A 17 -19.53 -5.97 -17.75
CA VAL A 17 -18.39 -5.08 -18.01
C VAL A 17 -18.02 -4.31 -16.75
N SER A 18 -19.01 -3.77 -16.04
CA SER A 18 -18.79 -3.03 -14.79
C SER A 18 -18.10 -3.88 -13.72
N ARG A 19 -18.56 -5.13 -13.53
CA ARG A 19 -17.93 -6.07 -12.59
C ARG A 19 -16.48 -6.36 -12.95
N LYS A 20 -16.19 -6.64 -14.23
CA LYS A 20 -14.82 -6.87 -14.69
C LYS A 20 -13.92 -5.66 -14.45
N ASN A 21 -14.40 -4.46 -14.76
CA ASN A 21 -13.64 -3.23 -14.54
C ASN A 21 -13.29 -3.01 -13.06
N MET A 22 -14.25 -3.25 -12.15
CA MET A 22 -14.00 -3.16 -10.71
C MET A 22 -12.94 -4.15 -10.24
N ILE A 23 -13.00 -5.40 -10.70
CA ILE A 23 -12.02 -6.44 -10.37
C ILE A 23 -10.64 -6.06 -10.90
N ASN A 24 -10.54 -5.59 -12.15
CA ASN A 24 -9.28 -5.17 -12.74
C ASN A 24 -8.64 -4.03 -11.94
N ARG A 25 -9.41 -3.00 -11.59
CA ARG A 25 -8.93 -1.90 -10.74
C ARG A 25 -8.46 -2.36 -9.37
N ALA A 26 -9.17 -3.30 -8.74
CA ALA A 26 -8.74 -3.86 -7.47
C ALA A 26 -7.42 -4.63 -7.61
N ASN A 27 -7.25 -5.40 -8.69
CA ASN A 27 -6.01 -6.14 -8.96
C ASN A 27 -4.83 -5.20 -9.23
N GLU A 28 -5.02 -4.17 -10.05
CA GLU A 28 -4.00 -3.15 -10.31
C GLU A 28 -3.56 -2.44 -9.03
N LEU A 29 -4.53 -2.02 -8.21
CA LEU A 29 -4.24 -1.34 -6.95
C LEU A 29 -3.51 -2.25 -5.96
N SER A 30 -3.90 -3.52 -5.89
CA SER A 30 -3.23 -4.55 -5.07
C SER A 30 -1.78 -4.75 -5.50
N SER A 31 -1.53 -4.85 -6.81
CA SER A 31 -0.17 -4.96 -7.36
C SER A 31 0.70 -3.75 -7.02
N ASN A 32 0.12 -2.55 -7.09
CA ASN A 32 0.81 -1.32 -6.70
C ASN A 32 1.13 -1.28 -5.20
N ALA A 33 0.19 -1.72 -4.34
CA ALA A 33 0.40 -1.84 -2.90
C ALA A 33 1.49 -2.85 -2.53
N ASP A 34 1.59 -3.95 -3.27
CA ASP A 34 2.70 -4.91 -3.12
C ASP A 34 4.04 -4.31 -3.55
N SER A 35 4.07 -3.57 -4.66
CA SER A 35 5.27 -2.87 -5.09
C SER A 35 5.75 -1.86 -4.05
N PHE A 36 4.81 -1.10 -3.49
CA PHE A 36 5.12 -0.11 -2.47
C PHE A 36 5.57 -0.77 -1.16
N SER A 37 5.00 -1.91 -0.77
CA SER A 37 5.49 -2.71 0.35
C SER A 37 6.96 -3.11 0.19
N ARG A 38 7.32 -3.60 -1.00
CA ARG A 38 8.70 -3.99 -1.31
C ARG A 38 9.65 -2.81 -1.27
N GLU A 39 9.23 -1.64 -1.77
CA GLU A 39 9.99 -0.40 -1.67
C GLU A 39 10.20 0.00 -0.21
N LEU A 40 9.16 -0.06 0.62
CA LEU A 40 9.24 0.26 2.03
C LEU A 40 10.24 -0.65 2.77
N LYS A 41 10.18 -1.98 2.55
CA LYS A 41 11.16 -2.93 3.11
C LYS A 41 12.58 -2.55 2.71
N ARG A 42 12.80 -2.33 1.42
CA ARG A 42 14.12 -2.00 0.87
C ARG A 42 14.68 -0.74 1.52
N ASN A 43 13.87 0.31 1.63
CA ASN A 43 14.28 1.57 2.23
C ASN A 43 14.60 1.39 3.72
N TYR A 44 13.81 0.60 4.44
CA TYR A 44 14.10 0.26 5.84
C TYR A 44 15.42 -0.48 6.02
N PHE A 45 15.66 -1.55 5.25
CA PHE A 45 16.90 -2.31 5.34
C PHE A 45 18.13 -1.55 4.82
N SER A 46 17.93 -0.48 4.04
CA SER A 46 19.03 0.41 3.63
C SER A 46 19.49 1.40 4.70
N LEU A 47 18.74 1.54 5.81
CA LEU A 47 19.13 2.36 6.96
C LEU A 47 20.10 1.61 7.86
N ASP A 48 20.99 2.36 8.52
CA ASP A 48 21.83 1.82 9.61
C ASP A 48 20.98 1.37 10.80
N SER A 49 21.50 0.44 11.60
CA SER A 49 20.79 -0.16 12.75
C SER A 49 20.20 0.87 13.72
N ASN A 50 20.95 1.94 14.05
CA ASN A 50 20.48 3.02 14.91
C ASN A 50 19.25 3.75 14.33
N LEU A 51 19.24 3.97 13.01
CA LEU A 51 18.12 4.62 12.33
C LEU A 51 16.92 3.68 12.19
N GLN A 52 17.15 2.38 12.00
CA GLN A 52 16.11 1.37 12.02
C GLN A 52 15.40 1.32 13.38
N GLU A 53 16.14 1.33 14.48
CA GLU A 53 15.58 1.37 15.83
C GLU A 53 14.76 2.64 16.08
N LYS A 54 15.30 3.81 15.72
CA LYS A 54 14.58 5.10 15.82
C LYS A 54 13.31 5.09 14.99
N PHE A 55 13.34 4.49 13.81
CA PHE A 55 12.17 4.34 12.96
C PHE A 55 11.12 3.45 13.62
N LEU A 56 11.49 2.25 14.08
CA LEU A 56 10.57 1.36 14.79
C LEU A 56 9.97 2.04 16.04
N ALA A 57 10.75 2.83 16.78
CA ALA A 57 10.25 3.57 17.93
C ALA A 57 9.24 4.68 17.56
N SER A 58 9.34 5.25 16.35
CA SER A 58 8.43 6.30 15.85
C SER A 58 7.06 5.79 15.40
N LEU A 59 6.92 4.47 15.23
CA LEU A 59 5.67 3.85 14.81
C LEU A 59 4.70 3.71 15.99
N THR A 60 3.42 3.99 15.72
CA THR A 60 2.31 3.64 16.62
C THR A 60 2.15 2.13 16.70
N GLN A 61 1.42 1.63 17.71
CA GLN A 61 1.20 0.18 17.84
C GLN A 61 0.50 -0.43 16.61
N LYS A 62 -0.46 0.28 16.02
CA LYS A 62 -1.15 -0.16 14.79
C LYS A 62 -0.18 -0.28 13.61
N GLU A 63 0.67 0.73 13.41
CA GLU A 63 1.67 0.73 12.34
C GLU A 63 2.74 -0.34 12.58
N LYS A 64 3.16 -0.57 13.83
CA LYS A 64 4.10 -1.66 14.18
C LYS A 64 3.53 -3.02 13.81
N ASN A 65 2.28 -3.29 14.18
CA ASN A 65 1.63 -4.55 13.83
C ASN A 65 1.59 -4.73 12.31
N TYR A 66 1.19 -3.69 11.58
CA TYR A 66 1.18 -3.70 10.12
C TYR A 66 2.57 -3.90 9.52
N PHE A 67 3.58 -3.18 10.03
CA PHE A 67 4.95 -3.26 9.55
C PHE A 67 5.58 -4.62 9.83
N ASN A 68 5.29 -5.23 10.99
CA ASN A 68 5.72 -6.60 11.30
C ASN A 68 5.07 -7.61 10.35
N MET A 69 3.76 -7.48 10.07
CA MET A 69 3.11 -8.31 9.06
C MET A 69 3.77 -8.12 7.70
N LEU A 70 4.10 -6.89 7.33
CA LEU A 70 4.81 -6.58 6.10
C LEU A 70 6.18 -7.27 6.09
N LEU A 71 7.02 -7.13 7.11
CA LEU A 71 8.34 -7.76 7.16
C LEU A 71 8.27 -9.29 7.01
N ASN A 72 7.32 -9.93 7.70
CA ASN A 72 7.19 -11.38 7.78
C ASN A 72 6.48 -12.03 6.57
N ASN A 73 5.87 -11.25 5.68
CA ASN A 73 5.14 -11.79 4.53
C ASN A 73 5.66 -11.21 3.21
N ASP A 74 5.72 -12.05 2.17
CA ASP A 74 6.10 -11.60 0.82
C ASP A 74 4.96 -10.88 0.08
N LYS A 75 3.72 -11.21 0.44
CA LYS A 75 2.50 -10.56 -0.06
C LYS A 75 1.52 -10.36 1.09
N LEU A 76 0.90 -9.18 1.13
CA LEU A 76 -0.14 -8.89 2.09
C LEU A 76 -1.51 -9.17 1.46
N ASN A 77 -2.43 -9.72 2.25
CA ASN A 77 -3.80 -9.86 1.83
C ASN A 77 -4.55 -8.54 2.07
N TYR A 78 -4.67 -7.70 1.03
CA TYR A 78 -5.34 -6.40 1.11
C TYR A 78 -6.87 -6.47 0.99
N GLY A 79 -7.43 -7.67 0.82
CA GLY A 79 -8.85 -7.89 0.54
C GLY A 79 -9.21 -7.70 -0.94
N LYS A 80 -10.51 -7.90 -1.26
CA LYS A 80 -11.04 -7.86 -2.64
C LYS A 80 -11.61 -6.50 -3.04
N PHE A 81 -11.75 -5.59 -2.09
CA PHE A 81 -12.38 -4.29 -2.32
C PHE A 81 -11.33 -3.18 -2.39
N VAL A 82 -11.50 -2.30 -3.38
CA VAL A 82 -10.63 -1.12 -3.60
C VAL A 82 -10.44 -0.32 -2.31
N TRP A 83 -11.50 -0.09 -1.55
CA TRP A 83 -11.44 0.64 -0.29
C TRP A 83 -10.49 0.01 0.73
N SER A 84 -10.51 -1.32 0.86
CA SER A 84 -9.61 -2.05 1.77
C SER A 84 -8.14 -1.87 1.35
N ILE A 85 -7.87 -2.00 0.06
CA ILE A 85 -6.54 -1.81 -0.50
C ILE A 85 -6.04 -0.37 -0.28
N GLN A 86 -6.93 0.62 -0.44
CA GLN A 86 -6.61 2.03 -0.17
C GLN A 86 -6.22 2.28 1.29
N GLN A 87 -6.92 1.67 2.25
CA GLN A 87 -6.57 1.81 3.68
C GLN A 87 -5.16 1.28 3.97
N HIS A 88 -4.78 0.17 3.33
CA HIS A 88 -3.43 -0.36 3.42
C HIS A 88 -2.39 0.59 2.78
N LEU A 89 -2.67 1.13 1.60
CA LEU A 89 -1.80 2.10 0.94
C LEU A 89 -1.58 3.36 1.79
N ILE A 90 -2.63 3.90 2.41
CA ILE A 90 -2.53 5.06 3.31
C ILE A 90 -1.60 4.72 4.48
N THR A 91 -1.80 3.56 5.10
CA THR A 91 -0.94 3.12 6.23
C THR A 91 0.52 2.95 5.79
N GLN A 92 0.76 2.33 4.62
CA GLN A 92 2.12 2.22 4.06
C GLN A 92 2.74 3.60 3.80
N GLN A 93 1.94 4.55 3.33
CA GLN A 93 2.40 5.89 2.98
C GLN A 93 2.79 6.69 4.23
N ASP A 94 1.99 6.60 5.29
CA ASP A 94 2.32 7.19 6.60
C ASP A 94 3.63 6.62 7.16
N ILE A 95 3.79 5.30 7.09
CA ILE A 95 5.01 4.61 7.53
C ILE A 95 6.22 5.06 6.67
N MET A 96 6.08 5.12 5.35
CA MET A 96 7.13 5.59 4.44
C MET A 96 7.52 7.04 4.72
N ASN A 97 6.55 7.92 5.02
CA ASN A 97 6.82 9.32 5.34
C ASN A 97 7.65 9.45 6.62
N LYS A 98 7.34 8.67 7.66
CA LYS A 98 8.14 8.62 8.90
C LYS A 98 9.55 8.13 8.62
N LEU A 99 9.69 7.08 7.79
CA LEU A 99 10.97 6.53 7.38
C LEU A 99 11.83 7.59 6.67
N LYS A 100 11.26 8.28 5.69
CA LYS A 100 11.93 9.37 4.95
C LYS A 100 12.36 10.50 5.89
N LYS A 101 11.48 10.93 6.81
CA LYS A 101 11.79 12.00 7.77
C LYS A 101 13.02 11.66 8.64
N ILE A 102 13.15 10.40 9.06
CA ILE A 102 14.31 9.94 9.85
C ILE A 102 15.58 9.90 9.00
N ALA A 103 15.48 9.36 7.78
CA ALA A 103 16.60 9.33 6.84
C ALA A 103 17.12 10.75 6.52
N ASP A 104 16.21 11.70 6.28
CA ASP A 104 16.56 13.07 5.94
C ASP A 104 17.14 13.83 7.14
N THR A 105 16.60 13.59 8.34
CA THR A 105 17.14 14.18 9.58
C THR A 105 18.58 13.70 9.82
N SER A 106 18.86 12.41 9.59
CA SER A 106 20.22 11.86 9.68
C SER A 106 21.18 12.52 8.68
N LYS A 107 20.78 12.62 7.40
CA LYS A 107 21.59 13.28 6.35
C LYS A 107 21.92 14.74 6.69
N LYS A 108 20.95 15.47 7.26
CA LYS A 108 21.14 16.87 7.67
C LYS A 108 22.12 17.02 8.83
N ASN A 109 22.09 16.09 9.79
CA ASN A 109 23.00 16.12 10.94
C ASN A 109 24.44 15.79 10.54
N ASN A 110 24.65 14.85 9.61
CA ASN A 110 25.98 14.54 9.09
C ASN A 110 26.59 15.70 8.29
N LYS A 111 25.78 16.52 7.60
CA LYS A 111 26.27 17.72 6.89
C LYS A 111 26.62 18.91 7.77
N LYS A 112 26.16 18.95 9.03
CA LYS A 112 26.44 20.04 9.98
C LYS A 112 27.63 19.77 10.91
N GLY A 113 28.10 18.52 10.95
CA GLY A 113 29.26 18.09 11.73
C GLY A 113 30.57 18.05 10.94
N MET A 114 30.55 18.49 9.68
CA MET A 114 31.71 18.79 8.83
C MET A 114 31.80 20.30 8.67
#